data_AF-A0A9X8DM93-F1
#
_entry.id   AF-A0A9X8DM93-F1
#
_cell.length_a   1.000
_cell.length_b   1.000
_cell.length_c   1.000
_cell.angle_alpha   90.00
_cell.angle_beta   90.00
_cell.angle_gamma   90.00
#
_symmetry.space_group_name_H-M   'P 1'
#
loop_
_entity.id
_entity.type
_entity.pdbx_description
1 polymer ?
#
loop_
_entity_poly.entity_id
_entity_poly.type
_entity_poly.pdbx_seq_one_letter_code
_entity_poly.pdbx_strand_id
1 'polypeptide(L)'
;MCGVSIESNLANMCAPCLSTEVDITDGISKECSLVQCNGCLRFQRSTGAKGTSGIYAECPLESLDLMALCLKKIHGLNKDVKLIDASFIWTEPHSKRIKLKLTIRKEAMRNAILQKSFIVTFIVENLKCTD
;
A
#
# COMPACT_ATOMS: atom_id res chain seq x y z
N MET A 1 -29.52 -1.32 12.55
CA MET A 1 -29.67 -2.62 11.84
C MET A 1 -30.07 -2.36 10.40
N CYS A 2 -29.42 -3.00 9.41
CA CYS A 2 -29.58 -2.69 7.97
C CYS A 2 -30.88 -3.21 7.31
N GLY A 3 -31.56 -4.21 7.89
CA GLY A 3 -32.84 -4.75 7.37
C GLY A 3 -32.77 -5.45 5.99
N VAL A 4 -31.56 -5.62 5.42
CA VAL A 4 -31.34 -6.21 4.09
C VAL A 4 -31.36 -7.74 4.18
N SER A 5 -31.82 -8.42 3.12
CA SER A 5 -31.69 -9.87 2.98
C SER A 5 -30.21 -10.26 2.88
N ILE A 6 -29.76 -11.18 3.73
CA ILE A 6 -28.34 -11.56 3.85
C ILE A 6 -28.17 -12.96 3.28
N GLU A 7 -27.22 -13.12 2.35
CA GLU A 7 -26.71 -14.45 2.00
C GLU A 7 -25.94 -15.03 3.19
N SER A 8 -26.24 -16.28 3.53
CA SER A 8 -25.66 -16.97 4.69
C SER A 8 -24.13 -16.83 4.75
N ASN A 9 -23.63 -16.19 5.81
CA ASN A 9 -22.21 -16.07 6.08
C ASN A 9 -21.93 -16.32 7.56
N LEU A 10 -20.67 -16.64 7.91
CA LEU A 10 -20.29 -17.00 9.27
C LEU A 10 -20.43 -15.85 10.28
N ALA A 11 -20.53 -14.61 9.80
CA ALA A 11 -20.73 -13.42 10.62
C ALA A 11 -22.22 -13.15 10.96
N ASN A 12 -23.17 -13.76 10.24
CA ASN A 12 -24.60 -13.44 10.28
C ASN A 12 -24.89 -11.95 10.06
N MET A 13 -24.09 -11.27 9.23
CA MET A 13 -24.18 -9.82 8.99
C MET A 13 -24.12 -9.48 7.50
N CYS A 14 -24.86 -8.45 7.07
CA CYS A 14 -24.79 -7.94 5.69
C CYS A 14 -23.37 -7.41 5.42
N ALA A 15 -22.81 -7.64 4.21
CA ALA A 15 -21.47 -7.17 3.86
C ALA A 15 -21.21 -5.66 4.13
N PRO A 16 -22.20 -4.76 3.92
CA PRO A 16 -22.06 -3.36 4.30
C PRO A 16 -21.94 -3.14 5.82
N CYS A 17 -22.70 -3.85 6.65
CA CYS A 17 -22.59 -3.74 8.12
C CYS A 17 -21.24 -4.29 8.59
N LEU A 18 -20.81 -5.43 8.04
CA LEU A 18 -19.54 -6.04 8.40
C LEU A 18 -18.34 -5.14 8.03
N SER A 19 -18.39 -4.46 6.88
CA SER A 19 -17.37 -3.48 6.46
C SER A 19 -17.39 -2.20 7.29
N THR A 20 -18.52 -1.88 7.92
CA THR A 20 -18.66 -0.71 8.80
C THR A 20 -18.15 -0.99 10.21
N GLU A 21 -18.39 -2.20 10.72
CA GLU A 21 -17.92 -2.63 12.04
C GLU A 21 -16.43 -3.04 12.04
N VAL A 22 -15.95 -3.65 10.96
CA VAL A 22 -14.57 -4.16 10.87
C VAL A 22 -13.81 -3.45 9.74
N ASP A 23 -12.91 -2.52 10.11
CA ASP A 23 -11.97 -1.95 9.15
C ASP A 23 -10.73 -2.84 9.00
N ILE A 24 -10.69 -3.62 7.93
CA ILE A 24 -9.51 -4.46 7.61
C ILE A 24 -8.28 -3.65 7.19
N THR A 25 -8.42 -2.34 6.93
CA THR A 25 -7.31 -1.44 6.60
C THR A 25 -6.71 -0.77 7.83
N ASP A 26 -7.24 -1.05 9.03
CA ASP A 26 -6.70 -0.48 10.25
C ASP A 26 -5.26 -0.93 10.51
N GLY A 27 -4.42 0.02 10.93
CA GLY A 27 -2.97 -0.18 11.10
C GLY A 27 -2.13 -0.20 9.82
N ILE A 28 -2.72 -0.03 8.63
CA ILE A 28 -2.00 0.08 7.36
C ILE A 28 -1.77 1.56 7.01
N SER A 29 -0.52 1.92 6.76
CA SER A 29 -0.17 3.28 6.31
C SER A 29 -0.73 3.55 4.90
N LYS A 30 -1.62 4.54 4.79
CA LYS A 30 -2.18 5.02 3.51
C LYS A 30 -1.30 6.05 2.81
N GLU A 31 -0.32 6.61 3.53
CA GLU A 31 0.66 7.55 3.02
C GLU A 31 2.07 7.11 3.43
N CYS A 32 3.02 7.18 2.49
CA CYS A 32 4.41 6.79 2.68
C CYS A 32 5.33 7.73 1.89
N SER A 33 6.61 7.84 2.26
CA SER A 33 7.61 8.58 1.50
C SER A 33 8.60 7.65 0.79
N LEU A 34 8.98 8.05 -0.42
CA LEU A 34 10.00 7.44 -1.25
C LEU A 34 11.08 8.48 -1.52
N VAL A 35 12.32 8.03 -1.61
CA VAL A 35 13.44 8.91 -1.95
C VAL A 35 13.92 8.58 -3.35
N GLN A 36 14.01 9.59 -4.21
CA GLN A 36 14.55 9.50 -5.56
C GLN A 36 15.75 10.44 -5.72
N CYS A 37 16.76 10.01 -6.47
CA CYS A 37 17.89 10.85 -6.83
C CYS A 37 17.55 11.85 -7.94
N ASN A 38 17.83 13.14 -7.70
CA ASN A 38 17.67 14.20 -8.72
C ASN A 38 18.60 14.03 -9.94
N GLY A 39 19.76 13.40 -9.78
CA GLY A 39 20.75 13.27 -10.86
C GLY A 39 20.53 12.04 -11.73
N CYS A 40 20.34 10.88 -11.11
CA CYS A 40 20.27 9.58 -11.80
C CYS A 40 18.89 8.93 -11.78
N LEU A 41 17.87 9.58 -11.19
CA LEU A 41 16.48 9.10 -11.09
C LEU A 41 16.27 7.74 -10.38
N ARG A 42 17.32 7.21 -9.75
CA ARG A 42 17.27 5.97 -8.97
C ARG A 42 16.51 6.14 -7.66
N PHE A 43 15.81 5.09 -7.23
CA PHE A 43 15.08 5.07 -5.97
C PHE A 43 15.91 4.43 -4.86
N GLN A 44 15.80 4.95 -3.65
CA GLN A 44 16.50 4.41 -2.48
C GLN A 44 15.79 3.15 -1.97
N ARG A 45 16.48 1.99 -2.02
CA ARG A 45 15.93 0.69 -1.59
C ARG A 45 15.87 0.52 -0.07
N SER A 46 16.91 0.91 0.65
CA SER A 46 16.98 0.75 2.11
C SER A 46 16.62 2.05 2.83
N THR A 47 15.79 1.98 3.87
CA THR A 47 15.78 2.99 4.95
C THR A 47 17.05 2.80 5.78
N GLY A 48 18.22 3.06 5.19
CA GLY A 48 19.40 3.34 6.00
C GLY A 48 19.04 4.51 6.93
N ALA A 49 19.47 4.45 8.18
CA ALA A 49 19.28 5.54 9.14
C ALA A 49 19.69 6.87 8.47
N LYS A 50 18.91 7.94 8.70
CA LYS A 50 19.20 9.30 8.23
C LYS A 50 20.71 9.57 8.42
N GLY A 51 21.46 9.67 7.31
CA GLY A 51 22.91 9.88 7.34
C GLY A 51 23.80 8.70 6.89
N THR A 52 23.25 7.54 6.50
CA THR A 52 24.02 6.48 5.82
C THR A 52 23.72 6.45 4.33
N SER A 53 24.75 6.24 3.51
CA SER A 53 24.68 6.08 2.05
C SER A 53 23.67 5.00 1.68
N GLY A 54 22.44 5.43 1.37
CA GLY A 54 21.37 4.53 0.99
C GLY A 54 21.72 3.81 -0.30
N ILE A 55 21.37 2.54 -0.42
CA ILE A 55 21.55 1.80 -1.67
C ILE A 55 20.48 2.32 -2.64
N TYR A 56 20.93 3.05 -3.67
CA TYR A 56 20.08 3.49 -4.77
C TYR A 56 20.04 2.40 -5.84
N ALA A 57 18.86 2.12 -6.34
CA ALA A 57 18.68 1.20 -7.46
C ALA A 57 17.87 1.85 -8.55
N GLU A 58 18.17 1.42 -9.78
CA GLU A 58 17.35 1.76 -10.93
C GLU A 58 15.99 1.05 -10.79
N CYS A 59 14.93 1.83 -10.73
CA CYS A 59 13.56 1.34 -10.69
C CYS A 59 12.76 2.26 -11.62
N PRO A 60 12.48 1.83 -12.86
CA PRO A 60 11.67 2.61 -13.79
C PRO A 60 10.28 2.91 -13.20
N LEU A 61 9.67 4.02 -13.62
CA LEU A 61 8.28 4.30 -13.28
C LEU A 61 7.38 3.16 -13.77
N GLU A 62 6.37 2.80 -12.96
CA GLU A 62 5.43 1.71 -13.25
C GLU A 62 6.07 0.31 -13.41
N SER A 63 7.29 0.11 -12.90
CA SER A 63 7.96 -1.19 -12.91
C SER A 63 7.57 -2.09 -11.73
N LEU A 64 7.78 -3.40 -11.89
CA LEU A 64 7.64 -4.39 -10.81
C LEU A 64 8.62 -4.12 -9.65
N ASP A 65 9.82 -3.65 -9.96
CA ASP A 65 10.83 -3.32 -8.96
C ASP A 65 10.40 -2.15 -8.08
N LEU A 66 9.81 -1.12 -8.68
CA LEU A 66 9.23 0.01 -7.96
C LEU A 66 8.06 -0.43 -7.08
N MET A 67 7.18 -1.30 -7.60
CA MET A 67 6.07 -1.85 -6.83
C MET A 67 6.57 -2.64 -5.61
N ALA A 68 7.57 -3.51 -5.79
CA ALA A 68 8.16 -4.27 -4.69
C ALA A 68 8.78 -3.36 -3.62
N LEU A 69 9.40 -2.25 -4.02
CA LEU A 69 9.94 -1.24 -3.12
C LEU A 69 8.81 -0.55 -2.33
N CYS A 70 7.75 -0.13 -3.01
CA CYS A 70 6.57 0.48 -2.39
C CYS A 70 5.92 -0.44 -1.36
N LEU A 71 5.69 -1.72 -1.71
CA LEU A 71 5.05 -2.70 -0.82
C LEU A 71 5.87 -2.93 0.46
N LYS A 72 7.21 -2.94 0.37
CA LYS A 72 8.10 -3.07 1.53
C LYS A 72 8.06 -1.86 2.47
N LYS A 73 7.71 -0.67 1.97
CA LYS A 73 7.64 0.58 2.75
C LYS A 73 6.32 0.72 3.51
N ILE A 74 5.27 -0.01 3.11
CA ILE A 74 3.97 0.04 3.78
C ILE A 74 4.06 -0.71 5.11
N HIS A 75 3.83 0.01 6.20
CA HIS A 75 3.69 -0.60 7.52
C HIS A 75 2.35 -1.34 7.61
N GLY A 76 2.33 -2.50 8.27
CA GLY A 76 1.11 -3.25 8.57
C GLY A 76 0.67 -4.28 7.51
N LEU A 77 1.34 -4.37 6.35
CA LEU A 77 0.93 -5.28 5.27
C LEU A 77 1.25 -6.77 5.54
N ASN A 78 2.30 -7.07 6.32
CA ASN A 78 2.88 -8.43 6.41
C ASN A 78 2.41 -9.31 7.58
N LYS A 79 1.63 -8.78 8.54
CA LYS A 79 1.29 -9.53 9.76
C LYS A 79 0.03 -10.37 9.61
N ASP A 80 -1.09 -9.74 9.25
CA ASP A 80 -2.42 -10.38 9.31
C ASP A 80 -3.23 -10.20 8.02
N VAL A 81 -2.58 -9.77 6.94
CA VAL A 81 -3.24 -9.35 5.70
C VAL A 81 -2.60 -10.05 4.51
N LYS A 82 -3.43 -10.61 3.63
CA LYS A 82 -2.97 -11.19 2.35
C LYS A 82 -3.19 -10.18 1.24
N LEU A 83 -2.12 -9.78 0.55
CA LEU A 83 -2.24 -8.99 -0.67
C LEU A 83 -2.78 -9.88 -1.80
N ILE A 84 -3.82 -9.42 -2.50
CA ILE A 84 -4.41 -10.12 -3.65
C ILE A 84 -3.91 -9.51 -4.95
N ASP A 85 -3.97 -8.18 -5.04
CA ASP A 85 -3.69 -7.44 -6.25
C ASP A 85 -3.09 -6.07 -5.90
N ALA A 86 -2.22 -5.58 -6.78
CA ALA A 86 -1.58 -4.29 -6.68
C ALA A 86 -1.43 -3.70 -8.09
N SER A 87 -1.93 -2.47 -8.29
CA SER A 87 -1.85 -1.77 -9.56
C SER A 87 -1.48 -0.31 -9.37
N PHE A 88 -0.69 0.24 -10.30
CA PHE A 88 -0.42 1.67 -10.36
C PHE A 88 -1.67 2.42 -10.82
N ILE A 89 -1.93 3.54 -10.15
CA ILE A 89 -2.90 4.52 -10.61
C ILE A 89 -2.09 5.63 -11.27
N TRP A 90 -2.42 5.94 -12.52
CA TRP A 90 -1.79 7.04 -13.22
C TRP A 90 -1.93 8.34 -12.42
N THR A 91 -0.80 9.03 -12.27
CA THR A 91 -0.69 10.32 -11.58
C THR A 91 0.04 11.28 -12.49
N GLU A 92 -0.37 12.55 -12.47
CA GLU A 92 0.29 13.60 -13.25
C GLU A 92 1.81 13.62 -12.99
N PRO A 93 2.67 13.70 -14.03
CA PRO A 93 4.12 13.65 -13.91
C PRO A 93 4.75 14.65 -12.93
N HIS A 94 4.09 15.81 -12.72
CA HIS A 94 4.59 16.87 -11.84
C HIS A 94 4.15 16.72 -10.38
N SER A 95 3.24 15.79 -10.09
CA SER A 95 2.64 15.66 -8.75
C SER A 95 3.63 15.19 -7.69
N LYS A 96 4.80 14.66 -8.08
CA LYS A 96 5.78 13.98 -7.19
C LYS A 96 5.09 12.96 -6.28
N ARG A 97 4.04 12.32 -6.78
CA ARG A 97 3.24 11.35 -6.07
C ARG A 97 3.09 10.11 -6.94
N ILE A 98 3.20 8.95 -6.32
CA ILE A 98 2.91 7.67 -6.94
C ILE A 98 1.73 7.08 -6.18
N LYS A 99 0.65 6.71 -6.87
CA LYS A 99 -0.52 6.09 -6.24
C LYS A 99 -0.56 4.61 -6.60
N LEU A 100 -0.76 3.78 -5.59
CA LEU A 100 -0.97 2.34 -5.75
C LEU A 100 -2.36 1.97 -5.25
N LYS A 101 -3.14 1.31 -6.10
CA LYS A 101 -4.37 0.62 -5.69
C LYS A 101 -3.97 -0.76 -5.18
N LEU A 102 -4.26 -1.03 -3.92
CA LEU A 102 -4.02 -2.32 -3.30
C LEU A 102 -5.34 -2.99 -2.99
N THR A 103 -5.45 -4.27 -3.31
CA THR A 103 -6.56 -5.12 -2.92
C THR A 103 -6.05 -6.14 -1.91
N ILE A 104 -6.58 -6.07 -0.70
CA ILE A 104 -6.20 -6.94 0.40
C ILE A 104 -7.33 -7.86 0.81
N ARG A 105 -6.94 -9.00 1.40
CA ARG A 105 -7.80 -9.99 2.02
C ARG A 105 -7.40 -10.14 3.49
N LYS A 106 -8.35 -10.03 4.40
CA LYS A 106 -8.14 -10.26 5.82
C LYS A 106 -9.29 -11.10 6.38
N GLU A 107 -8.96 -11.99 7.31
CA GLU A 107 -9.96 -12.70 8.10
C GLU A 107 -10.50 -11.74 9.17
N ALA A 108 -11.81 -11.52 9.14
CA ALA A 108 -12.55 -10.66 10.04
C ALA A 108 -13.23 -11.50 11.15
N MET A 109 -14.30 -10.98 11.75
CA MET A 109 -15.03 -11.70 12.79
C MET A 109 -15.60 -13.04 12.31
N ARG A 110 -15.52 -14.05 13.19
CA ARG A 110 -16.09 -15.40 12.99
C ARG A 110 -15.62 -16.07 11.69
N ASN A 111 -14.35 -15.92 11.34
CA ASN A 111 -13.72 -16.49 10.15
C ASN A 111 -14.32 -16.01 8.82
N ALA A 112 -15.05 -14.89 8.82
CA ALA A 112 -15.53 -14.26 7.60
C ALA A 112 -14.35 -13.61 6.88
N ILE A 113 -14.14 -13.96 5.60
CA ILE A 113 -13.07 -13.38 4.79
C ILE A 113 -13.59 -12.11 4.13
N LEU A 114 -12.94 -10.99 4.41
CA LEU A 114 -13.23 -9.71 3.76
C LEU A 114 -12.14 -9.36 2.76
N GLN A 115 -12.56 -8.79 1.64
CA GLN A 115 -11.70 -8.24 0.61
C GLN A 115 -12.03 -6.76 0.44
N LYS A 116 -11.01 -5.89 0.48
CA LYS A 116 -11.17 -4.44 0.33
C LYS A 116 -10.05 -3.88 -0.52
N SER A 117 -10.40 -2.93 -1.38
CA SER A 117 -9.43 -2.17 -2.16
C SER A 117 -9.27 -0.78 -1.56
N PHE A 118 -8.04 -0.29 -1.48
CA PHE A 118 -7.72 1.06 -1.01
C PHE A 118 -6.54 1.62 -1.81
N ILE A 119 -6.34 2.93 -1.71
CA ILE A 119 -5.26 3.64 -2.40
C ILE A 119 -4.22 4.04 -1.38
N VAL A 120 -2.95 3.73 -1.67
CA VAL A 120 -1.79 4.23 -0.94
C VAL A 120 -1.10 5.29 -1.78
N THR A 121 -0.82 6.43 -1.17
CA THR A 121 -0.11 7.53 -1.82
C THR A 121 1.34 7.56 -1.33
N PHE A 122 2.28 7.47 -2.27
CA PHE A 122 3.70 7.62 -2.02
C PHE A 122 4.15 9.01 -2.44
N ILE A 123 4.72 9.77 -1.51
CA ILE A 123 5.31 11.09 -1.77
C ILE A 123 6.77 10.88 -2.15
N VAL A 124 7.18 11.42 -3.31
CA VAL A 124 8.55 11.32 -3.80
C VAL A 124 9.34 12.53 -3.30
N GLU A 125 10.28 12.26 -2.39
CA GLU A 125 11.28 13.18 -1.89
C GLU A 125 12.55 13.07 -2.73
N ASN A 126 13.17 14.21 -3.01
CA ASN A 126 14.35 14.27 -3.85
C ASN A 126 15.60 14.46 -3.00
N LEU A 127 16.52 13.50 -3.01
CA LEU A 127 17.81 13.59 -2.33
C LEU A 127 18.93 13.17 -3.28
N LYS A 128 20.09 13.82 -3.22
CA LYS A 128 21.23 13.43 -4.06
C LYS A 128 21.85 12.13 -3.54
N CYS A 129 22.12 11.17 -4.41
CA CYS A 129 22.96 10.02 -4.06
C CYS A 129 24.40 10.48 -3.79
N THR A 130 25.15 9.69 -3.01
CA THR A 130 26.58 9.94 -2.72
C THR A 130 27.51 9.43 -3.81
N ASP A 131 26.97 8.67 -4.77
CA ASP A 131 27.64 8.24 -6.00
C ASP A 131 27.89 9.42 -6.96
#